data_AF-A0A534Q9V2-F1
#
_entry.id   AF-A0A534Q9V2-F1
#
_cell.length_a   1.000
_cell.length_b   1.000
_cell.length_c   1.000
_cell.angle_alpha   90.00
_cell.angle_beta   90.00
_cell.angle_gamma   90.00
#
_symmetry.space_group_name_H-M   'P 1'
#
loop_
_entity.id
_entity.type
_entity.pdbx_description
1 polymer ?
#
loop_
_entity_poly.entity_id
_entity_poly.type
_entity_poly.pdbx_seq_one_letter_code
_entity_poly.pdbx_strand_id
1 'polypeptide(L)'
;MLVVMAAASSRAFGFTCELASQCNSFNPCVSDACDPSDPSAGSDGCVHTPVDDGTPCDDGSDCTANDSCQQGTCKGGLQMPDGTECDDGNPCTANDACLEGSCLGDIELNGTPCDDLNPCTADDACQDGTCTADLLDGTPCDDDNPCTANDTCEQGSCTGDPFLMAGAPCDDDNPCTANDTCEQGSCTGDPFLMAGAPCDDDNPCTANDVCVAGTCSGDPEPEETSCDDGNPCTANDTCRQGSCEGVPLSDGTKCNDDNPCTGDDVCTQGICSGDPAVEDGANCDDANPCTENDICLDGFCAGYVVLDGKICDDDNPCTTGDTCLDGFCGGGLEPDGTACDDANPCTADDTCQQGACTGGAPKPAGAACLEDGNACTRDVCDTSASCLHLPGNEGTMCRPAAGDCDAAE
;
A
#
# COMPACT_ATOMS: atom_id res chain seq x y z
N MET A 1 54.82 11.14 -36.30
CA MET A 1 53.73 10.17 -36.18
C MET A 1 53.27 10.24 -34.73
N LEU A 2 52.04 10.72 -34.55
CA LEU A 2 51.49 11.25 -33.32
C LEU A 2 51.17 10.11 -32.32
N VAL A 3 51.53 10.30 -31.06
CA VAL A 3 51.10 9.45 -29.94
C VAL A 3 49.63 9.77 -29.67
N VAL A 4 48.74 8.76 -29.75
CA VAL A 4 47.36 8.89 -29.27
C VAL A 4 47.21 7.87 -28.15
N MET A 5 47.18 8.38 -26.91
CA MET A 5 46.75 7.62 -25.75
C MET A 5 45.25 7.34 -25.87
N ALA A 6 44.88 6.08 -25.77
CA ALA A 6 43.49 5.68 -25.58
C ALA A 6 43.07 6.04 -24.15
N ALA A 7 42.17 6.99 -24.00
CA ALA A 7 41.40 7.16 -22.77
C ALA A 7 40.24 6.16 -22.82
N ALA A 8 40.32 5.12 -21.99
CA ALA A 8 39.15 4.31 -21.66
C ALA A 8 38.19 5.23 -20.87
N SER A 9 37.10 5.64 -21.50
CA SER A 9 35.99 6.25 -20.80
C SER A 9 35.17 5.11 -20.23
N SER A 10 35.41 4.76 -18.97
CA SER A 10 34.49 3.94 -18.18
C SER A 10 33.19 4.72 -18.07
N ARG A 11 32.23 4.48 -18.98
CA ARG A 11 30.84 4.86 -18.75
C ARG A 11 30.33 3.90 -17.68
N ALA A 12 30.42 4.32 -16.43
CA ALA A 12 29.52 3.80 -15.43
C ALA A 12 28.10 4.08 -15.97
N PHE A 13 27.30 3.03 -16.15
CA PHE A 13 25.85 3.18 -16.19
C PHE A 13 25.46 3.56 -14.77
N GLY A 14 25.58 4.84 -14.44
CA GLY A 14 24.92 5.40 -13.27
C GLY A 14 23.47 5.57 -13.69
N PHE A 15 22.57 4.88 -13.00
CA PHE A 15 21.14 5.17 -13.07
C PHE A 15 20.99 6.64 -12.69
N THR A 16 20.59 7.47 -13.65
CA THR A 16 20.11 8.83 -13.40
C THR A 16 18.60 8.75 -13.33
N CYS A 17 18.00 9.35 -12.33
CA CYS A 17 16.57 9.39 -12.18
C CYS A 17 15.92 9.92 -13.47
N GLU A 18 14.73 9.42 -13.76
CA GLU A 18 13.89 9.90 -14.86
C GLU A 18 12.55 10.44 -14.34
N LEU A 19 12.15 10.07 -13.12
CA LEU A 19 10.90 10.45 -12.45
C LEU A 19 11.15 10.82 -10.99
N ALA A 20 10.29 11.67 -10.41
CA ALA A 20 10.41 12.12 -9.03
C ALA A 20 10.23 10.98 -8.01
N SER A 21 9.40 9.97 -8.31
CA SER A 21 9.18 8.80 -7.45
C SER A 21 10.44 7.98 -7.22
N GLN A 22 11.38 7.97 -8.17
CA GLN A 22 12.70 7.32 -8.05
C GLN A 22 13.62 8.03 -7.07
N CYS A 23 13.24 9.22 -6.62
CA CYS A 23 13.98 10.07 -5.69
C CYS A 23 13.31 10.18 -4.33
N ASN A 24 12.27 9.38 -4.02
CA ASN A 24 11.59 9.46 -2.73
C ASN A 24 12.56 9.12 -1.59
N SER A 25 12.79 10.09 -0.71
CA SER A 25 13.66 10.00 0.45
C SER A 25 12.95 9.47 1.70
N PHE A 26 11.63 9.27 1.62
CA PHE A 26 10.71 8.96 2.72
C PHE A 26 10.81 9.96 3.89
N ASN A 27 11.35 11.15 3.63
CA ASN A 27 11.48 12.21 4.60
C ASN A 27 10.43 13.29 4.28
N PRO A 28 9.37 13.43 5.10
CA PRO A 28 8.31 14.41 4.84
C PRO A 28 8.81 15.86 4.86
N CYS A 29 10.01 16.10 5.37
CA CYS A 29 10.63 17.42 5.41
C CYS A 29 11.56 17.73 4.23
N VAL A 30 11.55 16.87 3.22
CA VAL A 30 12.33 17.04 2.00
C VAL A 30 11.37 16.88 0.82
N SER A 31 11.34 17.86 -0.07
CA SER A 31 10.71 17.70 -1.37
C SER A 31 11.70 17.05 -2.32
N ASP A 32 11.30 15.91 -2.87
CA ASP A 32 12.11 15.10 -3.76
C ASP A 32 11.78 15.41 -5.22
N ALA A 33 12.81 15.72 -6.00
CA ALA A 33 12.66 16.00 -7.41
C ALA A 33 13.74 15.29 -8.21
N CYS A 34 13.35 14.77 -9.36
CA CYS A 34 14.33 14.32 -10.34
C CYS A 34 14.74 15.49 -11.24
N ASP A 35 15.93 16.04 -11.02
CA ASP A 35 16.55 17.01 -11.91
C ASP A 35 18.06 16.75 -12.05
N PRO A 36 18.45 15.87 -13.01
CA PRO A 36 19.86 15.57 -13.26
C PRO A 36 20.69 16.77 -13.75
N SER A 37 20.04 17.89 -14.07
CA SER A 37 20.70 19.14 -14.48
C SER A 37 20.90 20.13 -13.34
N ASP A 38 20.26 19.91 -12.19
CA ASP A 38 20.42 20.75 -11.00
C ASP A 38 21.84 20.59 -10.41
N PRO A 39 22.56 21.69 -10.10
CA PRO A 39 23.90 21.62 -9.52
C PRO A 39 23.97 20.95 -8.13
N SER A 40 22.84 20.80 -7.46
CA SER A 40 22.69 20.14 -6.16
C SER A 40 22.26 18.67 -6.26
N ALA A 41 21.96 18.19 -7.46
CA ALA A 41 21.59 16.80 -7.69
C ALA A 41 22.71 15.82 -7.27
N GLY A 42 22.30 14.70 -6.67
CA GLY A 42 23.16 13.56 -6.36
C GLY A 42 23.74 12.90 -7.62
N SER A 43 24.57 11.88 -7.44
CA SER A 43 25.13 11.10 -8.56
C SER A 43 24.07 10.31 -9.34
N ASP A 44 22.90 10.14 -8.74
CA ASP A 44 21.66 9.56 -9.24
C ASP A 44 20.73 10.61 -9.87
N GLY A 45 21.07 11.89 -9.90
CA GLY A 45 20.22 12.95 -10.46
C GLY A 45 19.08 13.41 -9.56
N CYS A 46 18.96 12.85 -8.36
CA CYS A 46 17.95 13.23 -7.38
C CYS A 46 18.33 14.51 -6.64
N VAL A 47 17.37 15.42 -6.50
CA VAL A 47 17.48 16.68 -5.76
C VAL A 47 16.56 16.60 -4.56
N HIS A 48 17.16 16.68 -3.38
CA HIS A 48 16.48 16.65 -2.09
C HIS A 48 16.50 18.06 -1.50
N THR A 49 15.36 18.75 -1.57
CA THR A 49 15.27 20.15 -1.11
C THR A 49 14.52 20.21 0.20
N PRO A 50 15.11 20.72 1.29
CA PRO A 50 14.37 20.92 2.53
C PRO A 50 13.12 21.76 2.30
N VAL A 51 11.97 21.29 2.80
CA VAL A 51 10.73 22.09 2.83
C VAL A 51 10.87 23.23 3.84
N ASP A 52 9.95 24.19 3.79
CA ASP A 52 9.99 25.37 4.66
C ASP A 52 9.92 24.96 6.16
N ASP A 53 10.71 25.64 6.98
CA ASP A 53 10.68 25.43 8.43
C ASP A 53 9.27 25.73 8.99
N GLY A 54 8.75 24.80 9.81
CA GLY A 54 7.38 24.89 10.34
C GLY A 54 6.32 24.19 9.51
N THR A 55 6.69 23.57 8.37
CA THR A 55 5.80 22.64 7.66
C THR A 55 5.45 21.48 8.60
N PRO A 56 4.16 21.13 8.79
CA PRO A 56 3.77 19.98 9.60
C PRO A 56 4.39 18.70 9.05
N CYS A 57 4.81 17.84 9.96
CA CYS A 57 5.26 16.49 9.66
C CYS A 57 4.90 15.59 10.85
N ASP A 58 5.15 14.30 10.72
CA ASP A 58 5.09 13.33 11.80
C ASP A 58 6.51 12.77 11.98
N ASP A 59 7.04 12.82 13.21
CA ASP A 59 8.37 12.28 13.52
C ASP A 59 8.34 10.80 13.93
N GLY A 60 7.16 10.19 13.92
CA GLY A 60 6.91 8.80 14.25
C GLY A 60 6.84 8.54 15.76
N SER A 61 6.73 9.58 16.59
CA SER A 61 6.59 9.43 18.04
C SER A 61 5.25 9.95 18.56
N ASP A 62 4.46 9.04 19.11
CA ASP A 62 3.23 9.34 19.86
C ASP A 62 3.43 10.29 21.05
N CYS A 63 4.67 10.42 21.52
CA CYS A 63 5.03 11.26 22.66
C CYS A 63 5.40 12.69 22.30
N THR A 64 5.30 13.04 21.02
CA THR A 64 5.40 14.42 20.53
C THR A 64 4.19 14.79 19.69
N ALA A 65 3.85 16.08 19.72
CA ALA A 65 2.71 16.61 18.99
C ALA A 65 3.06 17.95 18.33
N ASN A 66 2.43 18.22 17.20
CA ASN A 66 2.72 19.40 16.36
C ASN A 66 4.16 19.39 15.87
N ASP A 67 4.59 18.25 15.33
CA ASP A 67 5.93 18.09 14.82
C ASP A 67 6.08 18.93 13.57
N SER A 68 7.31 19.41 13.37
CA SER A 68 7.57 20.38 12.33
C SER A 68 8.92 20.18 11.71
N CYS A 69 8.96 20.43 10.41
CA CYS A 69 10.19 20.43 9.67
C CYS A 69 11.10 21.55 10.18
N GLN A 70 12.32 21.17 10.54
CA GLN A 70 13.38 22.10 10.91
C GLN A 70 14.66 21.69 10.21
N GLN A 71 15.10 22.51 9.25
CA GLN A 71 16.30 22.27 8.44
C GLN A 71 16.26 20.91 7.71
N GLY A 72 15.10 20.53 7.17
CA GLY A 72 14.94 19.32 6.36
C GLY A 72 14.84 18.01 7.16
N THR A 73 14.54 18.09 8.46
CA THR A 73 14.29 16.93 9.31
C THR A 73 13.00 17.15 10.09
N CYS A 74 12.17 16.12 10.21
CA CYS A 74 11.02 16.19 11.10
C CYS A 74 11.51 16.19 12.56
N LYS A 75 11.00 17.14 13.35
CA LYS A 75 11.34 17.27 14.76
C LYS A 75 10.07 17.32 15.58
N GLY A 76 10.02 16.42 16.57
CA GLY A 76 9.09 16.42 17.67
C GLY A 76 8.83 17.81 18.22
N GLY A 77 7.56 18.20 18.25
CA GLY A 77 7.10 19.50 18.69
C GLY A 77 6.97 19.58 20.21
N LEU A 78 5.73 19.62 20.67
CA LEU A 78 5.38 19.62 22.09
C LEU A 78 5.46 18.19 22.63
N GLN A 79 6.19 18.01 23.73
CA GLN A 79 6.17 16.73 24.45
C GLN A 79 4.80 16.52 25.07
N MET A 80 4.25 15.32 24.86
CA MET A 80 3.05 14.88 25.55
C MET A 80 3.33 14.75 27.06
N PRO A 81 2.32 14.98 27.92
CA PRO A 81 2.49 14.82 29.37
C PRO A 81 3.00 13.43 29.76
N ASP A 82 3.82 13.37 30.81
CA ASP A 82 4.24 12.07 31.35
C ASP A 82 3.00 11.25 31.78
N GLY A 83 2.93 10.00 31.33
CA GLY A 83 1.80 9.11 31.56
C GLY A 83 0.70 9.19 30.48
N THR A 84 0.88 9.98 29.41
CA THR A 84 0.07 9.84 28.20
C THR A 84 0.34 8.48 27.57
N GLU A 85 -0.71 7.74 27.23
CA GLU A 85 -0.63 6.46 26.52
C GLU A 85 0.02 6.65 25.14
N CYS A 86 0.81 5.67 24.74
CA CYS A 86 1.50 5.60 23.46
C CYS A 86 1.75 4.12 23.13
N ASP A 87 2.24 3.80 21.93
CA ASP A 87 2.72 2.46 21.57
C ASP A 87 4.20 2.53 21.20
N ASP A 88 5.06 1.74 21.88
CA ASP A 88 6.48 1.66 21.56
C ASP A 88 6.80 0.62 20.47
N GLY A 89 5.78 -0.06 19.95
CA GLY A 89 5.83 -1.04 18.87
C GLY A 89 6.48 -2.36 19.28
N ASN A 90 6.76 -2.55 20.57
CA ASN A 90 7.40 -3.77 21.06
C ASN A 90 6.36 -4.67 21.77
N PRO A 91 6.07 -5.86 21.22
CA PRO A 91 5.07 -6.77 21.80
C PRO A 91 5.45 -7.35 23.16
N CYS A 92 6.65 -7.04 23.67
CA CYS A 92 7.15 -7.45 24.98
C CYS A 92 7.19 -6.32 26.02
N THR A 93 6.48 -5.24 25.72
CA THR A 93 6.18 -4.13 26.62
C THR A 93 4.67 -3.95 26.68
N ALA A 94 4.18 -3.48 27.83
CA ALA A 94 2.76 -3.21 28.05
C ALA A 94 2.59 -1.98 28.94
N ASN A 95 1.40 -1.36 28.90
CA ASN A 95 1.12 -0.10 29.60
C ASN A 95 2.08 1.02 29.18
N ASP A 96 2.32 1.08 27.88
CA ASP A 96 3.22 2.02 27.23
C ASP A 96 2.77 3.45 27.48
N ALA A 97 3.71 4.24 27.99
CA ALA A 97 3.42 5.61 28.38
C ALA A 97 4.60 6.54 28.10
N CYS A 98 4.26 7.76 27.73
CA CYS A 98 5.23 8.80 27.52
C CYS A 98 5.96 9.13 28.82
N LEU A 99 7.29 9.12 28.75
CA LEU A 99 8.15 9.59 29.81
C LEU A 99 9.28 10.42 29.21
N GLU A 100 9.33 11.70 29.57
CA GLU A 100 10.33 12.65 29.05
C GLU A 100 10.33 12.77 27.50
N GLY A 101 9.19 12.48 26.85
CA GLY A 101 9.02 12.54 25.39
C GLY A 101 9.47 11.30 24.64
N SER A 102 9.55 10.14 25.30
CA SER A 102 9.74 8.84 24.67
C SER A 102 8.66 7.88 25.13
N CYS A 103 8.19 7.02 24.22
CA CYS A 103 7.27 5.96 24.58
C CYS A 103 8.05 4.82 25.24
N LEU A 104 7.61 4.40 26.43
CA LEU A 104 8.24 3.33 27.19
C LEU A 104 7.16 2.47 27.83
N GLY A 105 7.25 1.15 27.66
CA GLY A 105 6.41 0.20 28.38
C GLY A 105 7.03 -0.45 29.61
N ASP A 106 6.15 -1.06 30.42
CA ASP A 106 6.52 -2.02 31.43
C ASP A 106 6.89 -3.36 30.78
N ILE A 107 8.05 -3.89 31.14
CA ILE A 107 8.54 -5.16 30.59
C ILE A 107 7.58 -6.30 30.94
N GLU A 108 7.10 -7.00 29.91
CA GLU A 108 6.29 -8.20 30.05
C GLU A 108 7.05 -9.36 30.70
N LEU A 109 6.30 -10.29 31.28
CA LEU A 109 6.90 -11.44 31.96
C LEU A 109 7.66 -12.35 30.98
N ASN A 110 8.79 -12.91 31.43
CA ASN A 110 9.52 -13.88 30.61
C ASN A 110 8.63 -15.09 30.29
N GLY A 111 8.50 -15.41 29.01
CA GLY A 111 7.62 -16.45 28.50
C GLY A 111 6.21 -15.99 28.12
N THR A 112 5.89 -14.70 28.23
CA THR A 112 4.70 -14.12 27.57
C THR A 112 4.83 -14.34 26.06
N PRO A 113 3.83 -14.94 25.38
CA PRO A 113 3.85 -15.08 23.93
C PRO A 113 3.94 -13.71 23.25
N CYS A 114 4.76 -13.60 22.23
CA CYS A 114 4.83 -12.47 21.32
C CYS A 114 4.84 -12.99 19.89
N ASP A 115 4.78 -12.12 18.89
CA ASP A 115 4.96 -12.47 17.49
C ASP A 115 5.97 -11.47 16.92
N ASP A 116 7.07 -11.97 16.36
CA ASP A 116 8.07 -11.15 15.67
C ASP A 116 7.80 -11.00 14.16
N LEU A 117 6.66 -11.50 13.69
CA LEU A 117 6.17 -11.50 12.31
C LEU A 117 7.13 -12.16 11.31
N ASN A 118 8.03 -13.02 11.80
CA ASN A 118 9.00 -13.69 10.96
C ASN A 118 8.60 -15.15 10.74
N PRO A 119 8.35 -15.57 9.48
CA PRO A 119 7.95 -16.95 9.19
C PRO A 119 9.06 -17.99 9.47
N CYS A 120 10.28 -17.54 9.79
CA CYS A 120 11.43 -18.39 10.08
C CYS A 120 11.76 -18.54 11.58
N THR A 121 10.85 -18.09 12.43
CA THR A 121 10.90 -18.20 13.88
C THR A 121 9.65 -18.94 14.38
N ALA A 122 9.76 -19.50 15.57
CA ALA A 122 8.65 -20.12 16.27
C ALA A 122 8.88 -20.06 17.78
N ASP A 123 7.81 -20.37 18.52
CA ASP A 123 7.80 -20.34 19.98
C ASP A 123 8.23 -18.97 20.55
N ASP A 124 7.86 -17.92 19.81
CA ASP A 124 8.11 -16.51 20.09
C ASP A 124 7.64 -16.14 21.50
N ALA A 125 8.59 -15.70 22.30
CA ALA A 125 8.38 -15.39 23.70
C ALA A 125 9.25 -14.24 24.17
N CYS A 126 8.65 -13.42 25.04
CA CYS A 126 9.35 -12.33 25.68
C CYS A 126 10.46 -12.83 26.59
N GLN A 127 11.64 -12.26 26.44
CA GLN A 127 12.78 -12.48 27.32
C GLN A 127 13.45 -11.13 27.62
N ASP A 128 13.28 -10.67 28.86
CA ASP A 128 13.82 -9.40 29.37
C ASP A 128 13.42 -8.17 28.52
N GLY A 129 12.16 -8.15 28.03
CA GLY A 129 11.57 -7.03 27.28
C GLY A 129 11.84 -7.06 25.77
N THR A 130 12.34 -8.19 25.24
CA THR A 130 12.55 -8.39 23.80
C THR A 130 11.86 -9.66 23.37
N CYS A 131 11.18 -9.65 22.22
CA CYS A 131 10.64 -10.86 21.62
C CYS A 131 11.80 -11.73 21.12
N THR A 132 11.87 -12.96 21.62
CA THR A 132 12.90 -13.92 21.25
C THR A 132 12.24 -15.19 20.76
N ALA A 133 12.84 -15.83 19.78
CA ALA A 133 12.25 -17.01 19.15
C ALA A 133 13.28 -18.10 18.87
N ASP A 134 12.78 -19.32 18.66
CA ASP A 134 13.57 -20.45 18.19
C ASP A 134 13.66 -20.42 16.65
N LEU A 135 14.87 -20.62 16.11
CA LEU A 135 15.08 -20.61 14.67
C LEU A 135 14.54 -21.89 14.01
N LEU A 136 13.75 -21.73 12.97
CA LEU A 136 13.22 -22.83 12.16
C LEU A 136 14.16 -23.26 11.02
N ASP A 137 15.47 -23.33 11.26
CA ASP A 137 16.44 -23.64 10.21
C ASP A 137 16.09 -24.91 9.39
N GLY A 138 15.94 -24.73 8.07
CA GLY A 138 15.64 -25.79 7.11
C GLY A 138 14.16 -26.14 6.94
N THR A 139 13.23 -25.41 7.56
CA THR A 139 11.81 -25.49 7.21
C THR A 139 11.51 -24.68 5.93
N PRO A 140 10.45 -25.05 5.18
CA PRO A 140 9.95 -24.23 4.09
C PRO A 140 9.45 -22.88 4.61
N CYS A 141 9.66 -21.84 3.81
CA CYS A 141 9.08 -20.51 3.96
C CYS A 141 8.83 -19.95 2.55
N ASP A 142 8.30 -18.73 2.47
CA ASP A 142 8.23 -17.94 1.24
C ASP A 142 9.07 -16.68 1.44
N ASP A 143 9.94 -16.36 0.47
CA ASP A 143 10.76 -15.13 0.49
C ASP A 143 10.18 -14.02 -0.40
N ASP A 144 8.92 -14.19 -0.82
CA ASP A 144 8.15 -13.28 -1.69
C ASP A 144 8.84 -12.98 -3.02
N ASN A 145 9.82 -13.81 -3.41
CA ASN A 145 10.55 -13.65 -4.64
C ASN A 145 10.14 -14.73 -5.65
N PRO A 146 9.40 -14.38 -6.71
CA PRO A 146 8.95 -15.37 -7.69
C PRO A 146 10.09 -15.98 -8.53
N CYS A 147 11.33 -15.52 -8.34
CA CYS A 147 12.53 -15.98 -9.04
C CYS A 147 13.46 -16.86 -8.22
N THR A 148 13.04 -17.22 -7.01
CA THR A 148 13.65 -18.23 -6.17
C THR A 148 12.74 -19.46 -6.09
N ALA A 149 13.23 -20.54 -5.48
CA ALA A 149 12.48 -21.76 -5.33
C ALA A 149 13.04 -22.60 -4.19
N ASN A 150 12.15 -23.33 -3.51
CA ASN A 150 12.48 -24.13 -2.33
C ASN A 150 13.04 -23.24 -1.23
N ASP A 151 12.35 -22.15 -0.94
CA ASP A 151 12.80 -21.16 0.01
C ASP A 151 12.79 -21.80 1.40
N THR A 152 13.89 -21.58 2.11
CA THR A 152 14.14 -22.23 3.39
C THR A 152 14.68 -21.24 4.39
N CYS A 153 14.27 -21.46 5.62
CA CYS A 153 14.77 -20.67 6.73
C CYS A 153 16.25 -20.98 6.98
N GLU A 154 17.09 -19.94 6.94
CA GLU A 154 18.50 -20.01 7.31
C GLU A 154 18.84 -18.85 8.25
N GLN A 155 19.17 -19.18 9.50
CA GLN A 155 19.56 -18.22 10.53
C GLN A 155 18.50 -17.14 10.80
N GLY A 156 17.22 -17.50 10.76
CA GLY A 156 16.09 -16.60 11.01
C GLY A 156 15.73 -15.69 9.85
N SER A 157 16.21 -15.98 8.64
CA SER A 157 15.76 -15.33 7.40
C SER A 157 15.18 -16.38 6.49
N CYS A 158 14.07 -16.06 5.81
CA CYS A 158 13.68 -16.85 4.65
C CYS A 158 14.69 -16.57 3.52
N THR A 159 15.22 -17.63 2.93
CA THR A 159 16.21 -17.53 1.85
C THR A 159 15.81 -18.42 0.69
N GLY A 160 15.70 -17.83 -0.49
CA GLY A 160 15.46 -18.55 -1.72
C GLY A 160 16.74 -19.00 -2.44
N ASP A 161 16.98 -20.32 -2.46
CA ASP A 161 18.05 -20.96 -3.24
C ASP A 161 17.55 -22.35 -3.70
N PRO A 162 17.53 -22.67 -5.01
CA PRO A 162 18.20 -21.94 -6.11
C PRO A 162 17.37 -20.88 -6.80
N PHE A 163 18.08 -19.86 -7.31
CA PHE A 163 17.54 -18.99 -8.35
C PHE A 163 17.02 -19.84 -9.50
N LEU A 164 15.80 -19.50 -9.94
CA LEU A 164 15.24 -20.06 -11.15
C LEU A 164 16.14 -19.75 -12.36
N MET A 165 16.05 -20.62 -13.36
CA MET A 165 16.86 -20.44 -14.58
C MET A 165 16.49 -19.12 -15.27
N ALA A 166 17.49 -18.44 -15.83
CA ALA A 166 17.25 -17.22 -16.58
C ALA A 166 16.20 -17.43 -17.69
N GLY A 167 15.18 -16.60 -17.71
CA GLY A 167 14.02 -16.75 -18.62
C GLY A 167 12.88 -17.62 -18.08
N ALA A 168 12.94 -18.06 -16.82
CA ALA A 168 11.76 -18.61 -16.13
C ALA A 168 10.67 -17.52 -16.02
N PRO A 169 9.39 -17.85 -16.28
CA PRO A 169 8.31 -16.89 -16.12
C PRO A 169 8.16 -16.51 -14.65
N CYS A 170 7.90 -15.24 -14.40
CA CYS A 170 7.54 -14.67 -13.12
C CYS A 170 6.55 -13.53 -13.37
N ASP A 171 6.04 -12.92 -12.31
CA ASP A 171 5.31 -11.65 -12.35
C ASP A 171 6.14 -10.63 -11.56
N ASP A 172 6.30 -9.41 -12.07
CA ASP A 172 6.97 -8.32 -11.36
C ASP A 172 5.97 -7.33 -10.74
N ASP A 173 4.69 -7.71 -10.69
CA ASP A 173 3.55 -6.98 -10.15
C ASP A 173 3.38 -5.57 -10.76
N ASN A 174 4.02 -5.33 -11.91
CA ASN A 174 3.95 -4.06 -12.60
C ASN A 174 3.05 -4.19 -13.85
N PRO A 175 1.88 -3.54 -13.89
CA PRO A 175 0.95 -3.64 -15.02
C PRO A 175 1.53 -3.04 -16.32
N CYS A 176 2.64 -2.29 -16.24
CA CYS A 176 3.31 -1.64 -17.36
C CYS A 176 4.52 -2.39 -17.91
N THR A 177 4.71 -3.63 -17.48
CA THR A 177 5.67 -4.58 -18.00
C THR A 177 4.96 -5.83 -18.52
N ALA A 178 5.65 -6.60 -19.37
CA ALA A 178 5.14 -7.88 -19.84
C ALA A 178 6.29 -8.83 -20.21
N ASN A 179 5.95 -10.12 -20.30
CA ASN A 179 6.91 -11.22 -20.47
C ASN A 179 7.96 -11.22 -19.37
N ASP A 180 7.51 -11.13 -18.13
CA ASP A 180 8.39 -10.97 -17.00
C ASP A 180 9.13 -12.27 -16.77
N THR A 181 10.44 -12.12 -16.63
CA THR A 181 11.35 -13.24 -16.55
C THR A 181 12.40 -13.04 -15.50
N CYS A 182 12.78 -14.15 -14.90
CA CYS A 182 13.85 -14.17 -13.93
C CYS A 182 15.19 -13.88 -14.61
N GLU A 183 15.89 -12.87 -14.14
CA GLU A 183 17.28 -12.60 -14.47
C GLU A 183 18.09 -12.45 -13.18
N GLN A 184 18.98 -13.42 -12.91
CA GLN A 184 19.86 -13.43 -11.74
C GLN A 184 19.12 -13.34 -10.38
N GLY A 185 17.92 -13.93 -10.29
CA GLY A 185 17.13 -13.97 -9.05
C GLY A 185 16.21 -12.76 -8.84
N SER A 186 16.09 -11.87 -9.82
CA SER A 186 15.09 -10.79 -9.84
C SER A 186 14.07 -11.08 -10.95
N CYS A 187 12.79 -10.85 -10.68
CA CYS A 187 11.80 -10.76 -11.75
C CYS A 187 11.99 -9.42 -12.48
N THR A 188 12.00 -9.47 -13.80
CA THR A 188 12.16 -8.29 -14.65
C THR A 188 11.26 -8.40 -15.86
N GLY A 189 10.46 -7.37 -16.09
CA GLY A 189 9.62 -7.25 -17.26
C GLY A 189 10.14 -6.39 -18.40
N ASP A 190 9.53 -6.51 -19.59
CA ASP A 190 9.84 -5.65 -20.74
C ASP A 190 8.94 -4.41 -20.78
N PRO A 191 9.48 -3.21 -20.48
CA PRO A 191 8.70 -1.97 -20.38
C PRO A 191 8.18 -1.45 -21.74
N PHE A 192 8.62 -2.03 -22.87
CA PHE A 192 8.22 -1.59 -24.20
C PHE A 192 7.04 -2.37 -24.77
N LEU A 193 6.73 -3.54 -24.21
CA LEU A 193 5.64 -4.38 -24.72
C LEU A 193 4.27 -3.85 -24.32
N MET A 194 4.19 -3.20 -23.17
CA MET A 194 2.98 -2.53 -22.69
C MET A 194 2.96 -1.04 -23.00
N ALA A 195 3.92 -0.49 -23.76
CA ALA A 195 3.95 0.95 -24.04
C ALA A 195 2.65 1.43 -24.73
N GLY A 196 1.94 2.36 -24.09
CA GLY A 196 0.63 2.86 -24.52
C GLY A 196 -0.55 1.93 -24.21
N ALA A 197 -0.32 0.81 -23.53
CA ALA A 197 -1.40 0.04 -22.90
C ALA A 197 -1.99 0.88 -21.77
N PRO A 198 -3.31 0.84 -21.57
CA PRO A 198 -3.93 1.47 -20.42
C PRO A 198 -3.50 0.78 -19.13
N CYS A 199 -3.46 1.56 -18.08
CA CYS A 199 -3.18 1.15 -16.72
C CYS A 199 -3.97 2.07 -15.79
N ASP A 200 -3.83 1.90 -14.49
CA ASP A 200 -4.34 2.84 -13.48
C ASP A 200 -3.13 3.29 -12.65
N ASP A 201 -2.94 4.60 -12.48
CA ASP A 201 -1.89 5.14 -11.61
C ASP A 201 -2.41 5.50 -10.21
N ASP A 202 -3.64 5.06 -9.88
CA ASP A 202 -4.38 5.27 -8.63
C ASP A 202 -4.52 6.75 -8.24
N ASN A 203 -4.27 7.66 -9.20
CA ASN A 203 -4.35 9.08 -8.96
C ASN A 203 -5.63 9.64 -9.62
N PRO A 204 -6.63 10.07 -8.82
CA PRO A 204 -7.89 10.57 -9.36
C PRO A 204 -7.75 11.92 -10.10
N CYS A 205 -6.54 12.50 -10.13
CA CYS A 205 -6.22 13.73 -10.84
C CYS A 205 -5.41 13.52 -12.12
N THR A 206 -5.31 12.27 -12.56
CA THR A 206 -4.82 11.85 -13.87
C THR A 206 -5.94 11.10 -14.59
N ALA A 207 -5.89 11.15 -15.92
CA ALA A 207 -6.81 10.40 -16.76
C ALA A 207 -6.13 9.92 -18.03
N ASN A 208 -6.71 8.88 -18.63
CA ASN A 208 -6.14 8.19 -19.79
C ASN A 208 -4.75 7.62 -19.48
N ASP A 209 -4.63 6.98 -18.31
CA ASP A 209 -3.34 6.49 -17.83
C ASP A 209 -2.86 5.38 -18.74
N VAL A 210 -1.60 5.55 -19.15
CA VAL A 210 -0.95 4.65 -20.08
C VAL A 210 0.45 4.36 -19.62
N CYS A 211 0.90 3.16 -19.95
CA CYS A 211 2.24 2.74 -19.66
C CYS A 211 3.24 3.49 -20.56
N VAL A 212 4.12 4.26 -19.92
CA VAL A 212 5.20 4.99 -20.58
C VAL A 212 6.51 4.47 -20.00
N ALA A 213 7.22 3.65 -20.79
CA ALA A 213 8.51 3.08 -20.42
C ALA A 213 8.50 2.31 -19.08
N GLY A 214 7.46 1.51 -18.83
CA GLY A 214 7.36 0.66 -17.64
C GLY A 214 6.74 1.34 -16.42
N THR A 215 6.22 2.55 -16.56
CA THR A 215 5.51 3.28 -15.50
C THR A 215 4.12 3.64 -15.97
N CYS A 216 3.11 3.46 -15.10
CA CYS A 216 1.77 3.96 -15.37
C CYS A 216 1.75 5.48 -15.16
N SER A 217 1.25 6.21 -16.16
CA SER A 217 1.16 7.68 -16.07
C SER A 217 -0.02 8.19 -16.87
N GLY A 218 -0.81 9.08 -16.28
CA GLY A 218 -1.89 9.79 -16.96
C GLY A 218 -1.61 11.20 -17.45
N ASP A 219 -2.56 11.69 -18.25
CA ASP A 219 -2.67 13.10 -18.57
C ASP A 219 -3.31 13.85 -17.37
N PRO A 220 -2.77 15.00 -16.93
CA PRO A 220 -3.34 15.73 -15.82
C PRO A 220 -4.78 16.16 -16.12
N GLU A 221 -5.69 15.88 -15.18
CA GLU A 221 -7.04 16.41 -15.21
C GLU A 221 -7.02 17.94 -15.06
N PRO A 222 -8.04 18.66 -15.57
CA PRO A 222 -8.15 20.09 -15.39
C PRO A 222 -8.14 20.51 -13.91
N GLU A 223 -7.55 21.68 -13.65
CA GLU A 223 -7.60 22.30 -12.33
C GLU A 223 -9.05 22.42 -11.85
N GLU A 224 -9.27 22.13 -10.57
CA GLU A 224 -10.57 22.16 -9.91
C GLU A 224 -11.56 21.06 -10.37
N THR A 225 -11.10 20.04 -11.12
CA THR A 225 -11.85 18.78 -11.28
C THR A 225 -12.06 18.16 -9.90
N SER A 226 -13.29 17.69 -9.63
CA SER A 226 -13.63 17.02 -8.38
C SER A 226 -12.88 15.70 -8.29
N CYS A 227 -12.28 15.44 -7.15
CA CYS A 227 -11.64 14.17 -6.81
C CYS A 227 -11.98 13.83 -5.35
N ASP A 228 -11.50 12.69 -4.87
CA ASP A 228 -11.55 12.28 -3.47
C ASP A 228 -10.10 11.97 -3.05
N ASP A 229 -9.61 12.63 -2.00
CA ASP A 229 -8.25 12.40 -1.49
C ASP A 229 -8.21 11.29 -0.42
N GLY A 230 -9.33 10.62 -0.19
CA GLY A 230 -9.49 9.54 0.79
C GLY A 230 -9.48 10.03 2.25
N ASN A 231 -9.33 11.33 2.50
CA ASN A 231 -9.27 11.86 3.85
C ASN A 231 -10.67 12.28 4.33
N PRO A 232 -11.27 11.62 5.33
CA PRO A 232 -12.60 11.99 5.82
C PRO A 232 -12.64 13.36 6.54
N CYS A 233 -11.49 14.00 6.74
CA CYS A 233 -11.33 15.32 7.32
C CYS A 233 -11.04 16.45 6.34
N THR A 234 -11.16 16.18 5.04
CA THR A 234 -11.20 17.17 3.97
C THR A 234 -12.59 17.20 3.33
N ALA A 235 -12.83 18.23 2.52
CA ALA A 235 -14.04 18.32 1.71
C ALA A 235 -13.82 19.24 0.51
N ASN A 236 -14.62 19.01 -0.54
CA ASN A 236 -14.52 19.71 -1.82
C ASN A 236 -13.15 19.50 -2.45
N ASP A 237 -12.74 18.24 -2.53
CA ASP A 237 -11.40 17.88 -2.95
C ASP A 237 -11.30 18.06 -4.46
N THR A 238 -10.19 18.67 -4.85
CA THR A 238 -10.01 19.20 -6.19
C THR A 238 -8.61 18.97 -6.69
N CYS A 239 -8.51 18.65 -7.97
CA CYS A 239 -7.23 18.50 -8.62
C CYS A 239 -6.51 19.83 -8.72
N ARG A 240 -5.30 19.89 -8.16
CA ARG A 240 -4.36 20.99 -8.33
C ARG A 240 -2.99 20.45 -8.69
N GLN A 241 -2.46 20.90 -9.83
CA GLN A 241 -1.16 20.46 -10.33
C GLN A 241 -0.99 18.93 -10.45
N GLY A 242 -2.08 18.20 -10.72
CA GLY A 242 -2.07 16.74 -10.86
C GLY A 242 -2.17 15.96 -9.55
N SER A 243 -2.46 16.61 -8.42
CA SER A 243 -2.73 15.96 -7.13
C SER A 243 -4.11 16.33 -6.60
N CYS A 244 -4.77 15.38 -5.93
CA CYS A 244 -6.05 15.65 -5.27
C CYS A 244 -5.81 16.38 -3.95
N GLU A 245 -6.27 17.63 -3.87
CA GLU A 245 -6.14 18.45 -2.67
C GLU A 245 -7.52 18.78 -2.09
N GLY A 246 -7.76 18.36 -0.86
CA GLY A 246 -8.93 18.71 -0.09
C GLY A 246 -8.86 20.00 0.72
N VAL A 247 -10.02 20.57 1.05
CA VAL A 247 -10.11 21.71 2.01
C VAL A 247 -10.31 21.14 3.41
N PRO A 248 -9.41 21.42 4.37
CA PRO A 248 -9.54 20.89 5.73
C PRO A 248 -10.87 21.29 6.38
N LEU A 249 -11.57 20.30 6.93
CA LEU A 249 -12.74 20.52 7.79
C LEU A 249 -12.31 21.16 9.11
N SER A 250 -13.24 21.85 9.77
CA SER A 250 -12.97 22.48 11.06
C SER A 250 -12.72 21.44 12.15
N ASP A 251 -11.84 21.75 13.10
CA ASP A 251 -11.63 20.89 14.27
C ASP A 251 -12.95 20.58 15.00
N GLY A 252 -13.15 19.31 15.37
CA GLY A 252 -14.38 18.81 15.98
C GLY A 252 -15.49 18.45 14.98
N THR A 253 -15.23 18.50 13.67
CA THR A 253 -16.16 17.94 12.66
C THR A 253 -16.14 16.42 12.78
N LYS A 254 -17.32 15.80 12.78
CA LYS A 254 -17.42 14.33 12.83
C LYS A 254 -16.81 13.71 11.60
N CYS A 255 -16.02 12.67 11.81
CA CYS A 255 -15.48 11.80 10.77
C CYS A 255 -15.66 10.34 11.22
N ASN A 256 -15.04 9.40 10.52
CA ASN A 256 -14.88 8.00 10.90
C ASN A 256 -13.42 7.65 10.61
N ASP A 257 -12.71 7.14 11.60
CA ASP A 257 -11.31 6.71 11.46
C ASP A 257 -11.20 5.22 11.10
N ASP A 258 -12.35 4.59 10.81
CA ASP A 258 -12.52 3.17 10.51
C ASP A 258 -12.04 2.21 11.61
N ASN A 259 -11.75 2.72 12.80
CA ASN A 259 -11.45 1.92 13.97
C ASN A 259 -12.72 1.73 14.81
N PRO A 260 -13.30 0.51 14.89
CA PRO A 260 -14.50 0.27 15.68
C PRO A 260 -14.29 0.39 17.21
N CYS A 261 -13.04 0.52 17.65
CA CYS A 261 -12.64 0.60 19.05
C CYS A 261 -12.23 2.00 19.51
N THR A 262 -12.35 3.00 18.64
CA THR A 262 -12.35 4.41 19.00
C THR A 262 -13.77 4.96 18.91
N GLY A 263 -14.01 6.08 19.59
CA GLY A 263 -15.31 6.71 19.64
C GLY A 263 -15.24 8.22 19.52
N ASP A 264 -16.38 8.81 19.17
CA ASP A 264 -16.52 10.25 18.97
C ASP A 264 -15.50 10.84 17.97
N ASP A 265 -15.25 10.12 16.88
CA ASP A 265 -14.23 10.48 15.89
C ASP A 265 -14.45 11.86 15.31
N VAL A 266 -13.39 12.65 15.40
CA VAL A 266 -13.41 14.05 14.99
C VAL A 266 -12.13 14.43 14.28
N CYS A 267 -12.30 15.36 13.36
CA CYS A 267 -11.19 16.01 12.71
C CYS A 267 -10.42 16.87 13.71
N THR A 268 -9.12 16.66 13.78
CA THR A 268 -8.19 17.52 14.51
C THR A 268 -7.01 17.79 13.59
N GLN A 269 -6.84 19.05 13.18
CA GLN A 269 -5.77 19.45 12.26
C GLN A 269 -5.74 18.68 10.93
N GLY A 270 -6.91 18.24 10.44
CA GLY A 270 -7.05 17.52 9.16
C GLY A 270 -6.84 16.01 9.23
N ILE A 271 -6.64 15.46 10.43
CA ILE A 271 -6.59 14.01 10.68
C ILE A 271 -7.87 13.60 11.39
N CYS A 272 -8.47 12.47 10.97
CA CYS A 272 -9.57 11.86 11.69
C CYS A 272 -9.01 10.95 12.79
N SER A 273 -9.43 11.18 14.02
CA SER A 273 -9.04 10.38 15.18
C SER A 273 -10.19 10.29 16.17
N GLY A 274 -10.44 9.11 16.74
CA GLY A 274 -11.37 8.94 17.86
C GLY A 274 -10.71 8.95 19.24
N ASP A 275 -11.36 9.65 20.18
CA ASP A 275 -11.04 9.73 21.61
C ASP A 275 -12.36 10.00 22.36
N PRO A 276 -12.74 9.18 23.37
CA PRO A 276 -11.96 8.12 23.99
C PRO A 276 -12.03 6.78 23.27
N ALA A 277 -11.05 5.92 23.56
CA ALA A 277 -11.16 4.49 23.30
C ALA A 277 -12.50 3.97 23.85
N VAL A 278 -13.15 3.13 23.05
CA VAL A 278 -14.36 2.42 23.46
C VAL A 278 -13.98 1.50 24.63
N GLU A 279 -14.90 1.34 25.61
CA GLU A 279 -14.63 0.54 26.81
C GLU A 279 -14.14 -0.88 26.48
N ASP A 280 -13.09 -1.34 27.17
CA ASP A 280 -12.56 -2.69 27.02
C ASP A 280 -13.64 -3.77 27.14
N GLY A 281 -13.58 -4.74 26.22
CA GLY A 281 -14.58 -5.80 26.12
C GLY A 281 -15.84 -5.40 25.37
N ALA A 282 -15.92 -4.19 24.82
CA ALA A 282 -16.93 -3.87 23.81
C ALA A 282 -16.72 -4.73 22.57
N ASN A 283 -17.82 -5.22 21.99
CA ASN A 283 -17.75 -6.00 20.77
C ASN A 283 -17.29 -5.14 19.60
N CYS A 284 -16.33 -5.65 18.85
CA CYS A 284 -15.91 -5.12 17.57
C CYS A 284 -15.84 -6.28 16.56
N ASP A 285 -15.34 -6.01 15.37
CA ASP A 285 -15.06 -7.00 14.33
C ASP A 285 -13.71 -6.60 13.73
N ASP A 286 -12.70 -7.46 13.84
CA ASP A 286 -11.34 -7.21 13.33
C ASP A 286 -11.20 -7.65 11.86
N ALA A 287 -12.32 -8.05 11.24
CA ALA A 287 -12.42 -8.58 9.89
C ALA A 287 -11.57 -9.83 9.62
N ASN A 288 -10.98 -10.45 10.65
CA ASN A 288 -10.22 -11.68 10.51
C ASN A 288 -11.15 -12.90 10.70
N PRO A 289 -11.41 -13.72 9.67
CA PRO A 289 -12.28 -14.89 9.80
C PRO A 289 -11.69 -15.99 10.72
N CYS A 290 -10.41 -15.89 11.09
CA CYS A 290 -9.68 -16.79 11.97
C CYS A 290 -9.54 -16.29 13.42
N THR A 291 -10.23 -15.22 13.76
CA THR A 291 -10.49 -14.81 15.14
C THR A 291 -11.97 -15.00 15.49
N GLU A 292 -12.30 -15.03 16.77
CA GLU A 292 -13.68 -14.97 17.23
C GLU A 292 -13.81 -14.26 18.58
N ASN A 293 -15.01 -13.70 18.80
CA ASN A 293 -15.33 -12.90 19.98
C ASN A 293 -14.45 -11.65 20.08
N ASP A 294 -14.39 -10.91 18.99
CA ASP A 294 -13.53 -9.75 18.85
C ASP A 294 -14.01 -8.64 19.78
N ILE A 295 -13.04 -8.11 20.51
CA ILE A 295 -13.27 -7.12 21.54
C ILE A 295 -12.26 -6.00 21.41
N CYS A 296 -12.70 -4.82 21.82
CA CYS A 296 -11.82 -3.71 22.04
C CYS A 296 -10.94 -3.99 23.26
N LEU A 297 -9.63 -3.87 23.09
CA LEU A 297 -8.64 -3.76 24.15
C LEU A 297 -7.79 -2.53 23.84
N ASP A 298 -7.81 -1.54 24.72
CA ASP A 298 -6.97 -0.33 24.61
C ASP A 298 -7.09 0.39 23.25
N GLY A 299 -8.30 0.41 22.68
CA GLY A 299 -8.57 1.07 21.39
C GLY A 299 -8.28 0.24 20.13
N PHE A 300 -7.82 -1.01 20.29
CA PHE A 300 -7.62 -1.94 19.17
C PHE A 300 -8.67 -3.04 19.17
N CYS A 301 -9.14 -3.40 17.97
CA CYS A 301 -10.03 -4.53 17.80
C CYS A 301 -9.22 -5.81 17.56
N ALA A 302 -9.36 -6.80 18.44
CA ALA A 302 -8.77 -8.11 18.24
C ALA A 302 -9.66 -9.21 18.83
N GLY A 303 -9.70 -10.37 18.19
CA GLY A 303 -10.35 -11.56 18.71
C GLY A 303 -9.42 -12.65 19.19
N TYR A 304 -10.01 -13.74 19.68
CA TYR A 304 -9.29 -14.94 20.05
C TYR A 304 -9.04 -15.80 18.82
N VAL A 305 -7.79 -16.19 18.58
CA VAL A 305 -7.44 -17.14 17.52
C VAL A 305 -8.27 -18.42 17.65
N VAL A 306 -8.93 -18.77 16.56
CA VAL A 306 -9.75 -19.97 16.46
C VAL A 306 -8.86 -21.21 16.32
N LEU A 307 -9.41 -22.40 16.59
CA LEU A 307 -8.64 -23.64 16.45
C LEU A 307 -8.27 -23.91 14.98
N ASP A 308 -7.03 -24.37 14.77
CA ASP A 308 -6.56 -24.85 13.47
C ASP A 308 -7.56 -25.81 12.80
N GLY A 309 -7.77 -25.61 11.51
CA GLY A 309 -8.72 -26.39 10.72
C GLY A 309 -10.18 -25.92 10.83
N LYS A 310 -10.49 -24.82 11.55
CA LYS A 310 -11.78 -24.13 11.40
C LYS A 310 -11.86 -23.60 9.97
N ILE A 311 -12.99 -23.86 9.31
CA ILE A 311 -13.24 -23.36 7.95
C ILE A 311 -13.31 -21.84 8.01
N CYS A 312 -12.58 -21.20 7.11
CA CYS A 312 -12.63 -19.76 6.84
C CYS A 312 -12.76 -19.56 5.32
N ASP A 313 -12.71 -18.31 4.88
CA ASP A 313 -12.64 -17.90 3.48
C ASP A 313 -11.56 -16.82 3.44
N ASP A 314 -10.52 -16.98 2.64
CA ASP A 314 -9.43 -16.00 2.49
C ASP A 314 -9.73 -15.01 1.36
N ASP A 315 -10.96 -15.04 0.84
CA ASP A 315 -11.46 -14.26 -0.30
C ASP A 315 -10.65 -14.46 -1.60
N ASN A 316 -9.76 -15.46 -1.64
CA ASN A 316 -9.00 -15.81 -2.82
C ASN A 316 -9.74 -16.91 -3.61
N PRO A 317 -10.27 -16.63 -4.82
CA PRO A 317 -10.98 -17.64 -5.60
C PRO A 317 -10.05 -18.76 -6.14
N CYS A 318 -8.74 -18.65 -5.95
CA CYS A 318 -7.71 -19.59 -6.38
C CYS A 318 -7.10 -20.43 -5.26
N THR A 319 -7.68 -20.37 -4.07
CA THR A 319 -7.46 -21.30 -2.96
C THR A 319 -8.70 -22.17 -2.76
N THR A 320 -8.53 -23.29 -2.06
CA THR A 320 -9.60 -24.25 -1.82
C THR A 320 -9.44 -24.92 -0.47
N GLY A 321 -10.57 -25.09 0.21
CA GLY A 321 -10.62 -25.72 1.52
C GLY A 321 -9.97 -24.87 2.58
N ASP A 322 -10.23 -23.57 2.55
CA ASP A 322 -9.56 -22.58 3.38
C ASP A 322 -9.86 -22.84 4.85
N THR A 323 -8.78 -22.89 5.61
CA THR A 323 -8.83 -23.18 7.02
C THR A 323 -7.86 -22.32 7.77
N CYS A 324 -8.23 -21.99 9.00
CA CYS A 324 -7.35 -21.28 9.88
C CYS A 324 -6.14 -22.14 10.25
N LEU A 325 -4.97 -21.53 10.17
CA LEU A 325 -3.71 -22.06 10.70
C LEU A 325 -3.01 -20.90 11.41
N ASP A 326 -2.82 -21.04 12.73
CA ASP A 326 -2.14 -20.03 13.55
C ASP A 326 -2.72 -18.60 13.41
N GLY A 327 -4.05 -18.49 13.23
CA GLY A 327 -4.75 -17.20 13.14
C GLY A 327 -4.83 -16.60 11.73
N PHE A 328 -4.24 -17.26 10.72
CA PHE A 328 -4.34 -16.85 9.32
C PHE A 328 -5.30 -17.76 8.55
N CYS A 329 -6.11 -17.17 7.68
CA CYS A 329 -6.93 -17.93 6.76
C CYS A 329 -6.17 -18.22 5.48
N GLY A 330 -6.13 -19.49 5.09
CA GLY A 330 -5.58 -19.88 3.80
C GLY A 330 -5.93 -21.31 3.44
N GLY A 331 -5.81 -21.65 2.16
CA GLY A 331 -6.13 -22.97 1.63
C GLY A 331 -5.05 -23.59 0.78
N GLY A 332 -5.38 -24.76 0.21
CA GLY A 332 -4.56 -25.35 -0.84
C GLY A 332 -4.80 -24.63 -2.16
N LEU A 333 -3.77 -24.52 -3.00
CA LEU A 333 -3.93 -23.90 -4.32
C LEU A 333 -4.90 -24.70 -5.21
N GLU A 334 -5.83 -24.00 -5.86
CA GLU A 334 -6.58 -24.57 -6.98
C GLU A 334 -5.62 -24.87 -8.14
N PRO A 335 -5.89 -25.90 -8.97
CA PRO A 335 -5.07 -26.19 -10.14
C PRO A 335 -5.03 -25.04 -11.14
N ASP A 336 -3.88 -24.85 -11.79
CA ASP A 336 -3.75 -23.88 -12.88
C ASP A 336 -4.82 -24.10 -13.96
N GLY A 337 -5.48 -23.00 -14.36
CA GLY A 337 -6.59 -23.01 -15.31
C GLY A 337 -7.97 -23.26 -14.69
N THR A 338 -8.09 -23.41 -13.36
CA THR A 338 -9.38 -23.31 -12.67
C THR A 338 -9.97 -21.93 -12.93
N ALA A 339 -11.27 -21.88 -13.26
CA ALA A 339 -11.96 -20.62 -13.52
C ALA A 339 -12.11 -19.83 -12.22
N CYS A 340 -11.76 -18.55 -12.26
CA CYS A 340 -11.92 -17.60 -11.17
C CYS A 340 -12.51 -16.30 -11.73
N ASP A 341 -12.65 -15.28 -10.89
CA ASP A 341 -13.03 -13.92 -11.27
C ASP A 341 -11.97 -12.99 -10.68
N ASP A 342 -11.25 -12.26 -11.53
CA ASP A 342 -10.19 -11.33 -11.11
C ASP A 342 -10.75 -9.96 -10.67
N ALA A 343 -12.09 -9.88 -10.53
CA ALA A 343 -12.86 -8.68 -10.26
C ALA A 343 -12.73 -7.59 -11.33
N ASN A 344 -12.00 -7.83 -12.43
CA ASN A 344 -11.95 -6.90 -13.55
C ASN A 344 -13.16 -7.14 -14.47
N PRO A 345 -14.11 -6.19 -14.55
CA PRO A 345 -15.30 -6.37 -15.37
C PRO A 345 -15.01 -6.39 -16.87
N CYS A 346 -13.78 -6.13 -17.30
CA CYS A 346 -13.34 -6.06 -18.70
C CYS A 346 -12.45 -7.22 -19.15
N THR A 347 -12.11 -8.15 -18.27
CA THR A 347 -11.52 -9.46 -18.59
C THR A 347 -12.63 -10.51 -18.67
N ALA A 348 -12.32 -11.67 -19.25
CA ALA A 348 -13.24 -12.79 -19.36
C ALA A 348 -12.48 -14.11 -19.41
N ASP A 349 -13.13 -15.15 -18.90
CA ASP A 349 -12.55 -16.49 -18.80
C ASP A 349 -11.28 -16.49 -17.94
N ASP A 350 -11.32 -15.79 -16.79
CA ASP A 350 -10.21 -15.60 -15.86
C ASP A 350 -9.82 -16.93 -15.20
N THR A 351 -8.53 -17.08 -14.93
CA THR A 351 -7.99 -18.37 -14.46
C THR A 351 -6.94 -18.24 -13.38
N CYS A 352 -6.94 -19.23 -12.50
CA CYS A 352 -5.90 -19.38 -11.50
C CYS A 352 -4.56 -19.74 -12.14
N GLN A 353 -3.50 -19.04 -11.71
CA GLN A 353 -2.10 -19.36 -12.01
C GLN A 353 -1.32 -19.26 -10.70
N GLN A 354 -0.78 -20.38 -10.23
CA GLN A 354 0.02 -20.43 -8.99
C GLN A 354 -0.66 -19.80 -7.75
N GLY A 355 -1.98 -19.90 -7.65
CA GLY A 355 -2.73 -19.38 -6.50
C GLY A 355 -3.24 -17.95 -6.63
N ALA A 356 -2.91 -17.23 -7.70
CA ALA A 356 -3.48 -15.93 -8.02
C ALA A 356 -4.53 -16.05 -9.14
N CYS A 357 -5.62 -15.29 -9.04
CA CYS A 357 -6.57 -15.16 -10.14
C CYS A 357 -6.04 -14.18 -11.18
N THR A 358 -5.77 -14.67 -12.38
CA THR A 358 -5.25 -13.86 -13.49
C THR A 358 -6.35 -13.60 -14.51
N GLY A 359 -6.45 -12.34 -14.93
CA GLY A 359 -7.39 -11.91 -15.95
C GLY A 359 -7.20 -12.63 -17.28
N GLY A 360 -8.31 -13.09 -17.84
CA GLY A 360 -8.35 -13.79 -19.11
C GLY A 360 -8.31 -12.84 -20.30
N ALA A 361 -9.00 -13.21 -21.38
CA ALA A 361 -9.00 -12.40 -22.60
C ALA A 361 -9.83 -11.10 -22.41
N PRO A 362 -9.38 -9.95 -22.94
CA PRO A 362 -10.17 -8.73 -22.92
C PRO A 362 -11.55 -8.93 -23.55
N LYS A 363 -12.59 -8.47 -22.85
CA LYS A 363 -13.95 -8.40 -23.40
C LYS A 363 -13.97 -7.49 -24.64
N PRO A 364 -14.94 -7.68 -25.55
CA PRO A 364 -15.03 -6.84 -26.74
C PRO A 364 -15.20 -5.37 -26.37
N ALA A 365 -14.47 -4.49 -27.07
CA ALA A 365 -14.61 -3.05 -26.90
C ALA A 365 -16.07 -2.61 -27.01
N GLY A 366 -16.54 -1.83 -26.04
CA GLY A 366 -17.95 -1.44 -25.90
C GLY A 366 -18.80 -2.34 -25.01
N ALA A 367 -18.26 -3.43 -24.45
CA ALA A 367 -18.91 -4.19 -23.38
C ALA A 367 -19.08 -3.30 -22.14
N ALA A 368 -20.18 -3.44 -21.40
CA ALA A 368 -20.39 -2.66 -20.18
C ALA A 368 -19.39 -3.07 -19.09
N CYS A 369 -18.94 -2.10 -18.30
CA CYS A 369 -18.07 -2.32 -17.14
C CYS A 369 -18.65 -1.64 -15.88
N LEU A 370 -17.87 -1.52 -14.81
CA LEU A 370 -18.33 -0.88 -13.58
C LEU A 370 -18.69 0.58 -13.86
N GLU A 371 -19.78 1.08 -13.28
CA GLU A 371 -20.21 2.46 -13.53
C GLU A 371 -19.53 3.40 -12.51
N ASP A 372 -19.03 4.56 -12.96
CA ASP A 372 -18.38 5.59 -12.11
C ASP A 372 -19.38 6.41 -11.26
N GLY A 373 -20.65 5.99 -11.26
CA GLY A 373 -21.73 6.72 -10.61
C GLY A 373 -22.15 8.00 -11.34
N ASN A 374 -21.52 8.35 -12.47
CA ASN A 374 -21.89 9.50 -13.28
C ASN A 374 -22.91 9.08 -14.34
N ALA A 375 -24.17 9.50 -14.17
CA ALA A 375 -25.24 9.18 -15.12
C ALA A 375 -25.02 9.72 -16.56
N CYS A 376 -23.98 10.54 -16.79
CA CYS A 376 -23.67 11.16 -18.08
C CYS A 376 -22.50 10.50 -18.82
N THR A 377 -21.84 9.53 -18.22
CA THR A 377 -20.84 8.67 -18.86
C THR A 377 -21.53 7.39 -19.36
N ARG A 378 -20.82 6.66 -20.21
CA ARG A 378 -21.14 5.30 -20.61
C ARG A 378 -19.87 4.51 -20.37
N ASP A 379 -20.01 3.55 -19.49
CA ASP A 379 -18.88 2.80 -18.97
C ASP A 379 -18.69 1.55 -19.81
N VAL A 380 -17.60 1.57 -20.58
CA VAL A 380 -17.33 0.53 -21.56
C VAL A 380 -15.89 0.06 -21.52
N CYS A 381 -15.72 -1.25 -21.70
CA CYS A 381 -14.41 -1.83 -21.88
C CYS A 381 -13.77 -1.35 -23.18
N ASP A 382 -12.46 -1.15 -23.13
CA ASP A 382 -11.63 -0.97 -24.31
C ASP A 382 -11.11 -2.33 -24.83
N THR A 383 -10.11 -2.33 -25.71
CA THR A 383 -9.52 -3.58 -26.24
C THR A 383 -8.46 -4.20 -25.33
N SER A 384 -8.08 -3.51 -24.27
CA SER A 384 -6.97 -3.86 -23.37
C SER A 384 -7.46 -4.29 -21.99
N ALA A 385 -8.76 -4.53 -21.85
CA ALA A 385 -9.43 -4.90 -20.59
C ALA A 385 -9.49 -3.78 -19.54
N SER A 386 -9.54 -2.52 -19.97
CA SER A 386 -9.78 -1.38 -19.07
C SER A 386 -11.20 -0.85 -19.20
N CYS A 387 -11.78 -0.43 -18.08
CA CYS A 387 -13.07 0.23 -18.05
C CYS A 387 -12.91 1.72 -18.39
N LEU A 388 -13.59 2.20 -19.44
CA LEU A 388 -13.56 3.60 -19.86
C LEU A 388 -14.90 4.28 -19.56
N HIS A 389 -14.85 5.42 -18.87
CA HIS A 389 -16.01 6.26 -18.54
C HIS A 389 -16.24 7.35 -19.60
N LEU A 390 -16.69 6.95 -20.80
CA LEU A 390 -16.78 7.86 -21.94
C LEU A 390 -18.06 8.72 -21.89
N PRO A 391 -18.07 9.97 -22.40
CA PRO A 391 -19.30 10.76 -22.48
C PRO A 391 -20.43 9.99 -23.21
N GLY A 392 -21.56 9.77 -22.52
CA GLY A 392 -22.59 8.84 -22.97
C GLY A 392 -23.31 9.24 -24.26
N ASN A 393 -23.41 10.54 -24.53
CA ASN A 393 -24.03 11.09 -25.75
C ASN A 393 -23.26 12.32 -26.26
N GLU A 394 -22.62 12.20 -27.43
CA GLU A 394 -21.93 13.33 -28.06
C GLU A 394 -22.91 14.47 -28.40
N GLY A 395 -22.66 15.66 -27.85
CA GLY A 395 -23.38 16.90 -28.19
C GLY A 395 -24.62 17.21 -27.33
N THR A 396 -24.90 16.43 -26.30
CA THR A 396 -25.91 16.74 -25.26
C THR A 396 -25.23 17.28 -24.00
N MET A 397 -25.73 18.38 -23.44
CA MET A 397 -25.21 18.88 -22.15
C MET A 397 -25.81 18.03 -21.02
N CYS A 398 -24.93 17.38 -20.26
CA CYS A 398 -25.27 16.73 -19.00
C CYS A 398 -25.88 17.75 -18.03
N ARG A 399 -27.10 17.50 -17.57
CA ARG A 399 -27.74 18.30 -16.53
C ARG A 399 -27.76 17.51 -15.21
N PRO A 400 -27.25 18.07 -14.10
CA PRO A 400 -27.38 17.43 -12.80
C PRO A 400 -28.84 17.38 -12.34
N ALA A 401 -29.16 16.42 -11.48
CA ALA A 401 -30.47 16.25 -10.87
C ALA A 401 -30.95 17.53 -10.15
N ALA A 402 -32.08 18.11 -10.55
CA ALA A 402 -32.68 19.27 -9.85
C ALA A 402 -33.72 18.85 -8.78
N GLY A 403 -33.30 17.97 -7.87
CA GLY A 403 -34.08 17.47 -6.73
C GLY A 403 -34.66 16.07 -6.93
N ASP A 404 -35.36 15.54 -5.92
CA ASP A 404 -35.78 14.12 -5.79
C ASP A 404 -36.70 13.58 -6.91
N CYS A 405 -37.13 14.42 -7.85
CA CYS A 405 -38.00 14.04 -8.96
C CYS A 405 -37.42 14.43 -10.34
N ASP A 406 -36.17 14.90 -10.39
CA ASP A 406 -35.45 15.24 -11.62
C ASP A 406 -34.14 14.46 -11.66
N ALA A 407 -34.07 13.41 -12.47
CA ALA A 407 -32.84 12.61 -12.62
C ALA A 407 -31.81 13.38 -13.45
N ALA A 408 -30.53 13.09 -13.23
CA ALA A 408 -29.49 13.56 -14.14
C ALA A 408 -29.72 12.99 -15.55
N GLU A 409 -29.61 13.82 -16.60
CA GLU A 409 -29.88 13.47 -18.01
C GLU A 409 -28.96 14.19 -19.00
#